data_AF-A0A8T7ETQ3-F1
#
_entry.id   AF-A0A8T7ETQ3-F1
#
_cell.length_a   1.000
_cell.length_b   1.000
_cell.length_c   1.000
_cell.angle_alpha   90.00
_cell.angle_beta   90.00
_cell.angle_gamma   90.00
#
_symmetry.space_group_name_H-M   'P 1'
#
loop_
_entity.id
_entity.type
_entity.pdbx_description
1 polymer ?
#
loop_
_entity_poly.entity_id
_entity_poly.type
_entity_poly.pdbx_seq_one_letter_code
_entity_poly.pdbx_strand_id
1 'polypeptide(L)'
;MADLFYGPTTRPAGWYGGDPLFKCNRATQVLVQLLQRGGLFTVDANPNDPKFCYNVEIAATKFVETEVLANERDGIFSPELALVSENKITTDFAVAWLDSAARIRIGIVPKDTPVRVIGRSYAAFSNMMLVEGQDFQVYVEYTNTTVTADQFRALPNVATLNVAPVCFAAWCETAD
;
A
#
# COMPACT_ATOMS: atom_id res chain seq x y z
N MET A 1 -22.92 22.68 -16.36
CA MET A 1 -23.88 22.39 -17.45
C MET A 1 -25.31 22.88 -17.15
N ALA A 2 -25.79 22.90 -15.89
CA ALA A 2 -27.12 23.45 -15.56
C ALA A 2 -27.23 24.99 -15.61
N ASP A 3 -26.16 25.70 -15.24
CA ASP A 3 -26.12 27.18 -15.26
C ASP A 3 -26.25 27.78 -16.66
N LEU A 4 -25.87 27.02 -17.69
CA LEU A 4 -26.03 27.42 -19.09
C LEU A 4 -27.50 27.45 -19.54
N PHE A 5 -28.37 26.66 -18.90
CA PHE A 5 -29.78 26.54 -19.26
C PHE A 5 -30.72 27.30 -18.33
N TYR A 6 -30.43 27.36 -17.03
CA TYR A 6 -31.32 27.96 -16.02
C TYR A 6 -30.80 29.28 -15.42
N GLY A 7 -29.58 29.69 -15.77
CA GLY A 7 -28.89 30.82 -15.16
C GLY A 7 -28.25 30.46 -13.81
N PRO A 8 -27.33 31.31 -13.31
CA PRO A 8 -26.52 30.99 -12.14
C PRO A 8 -27.32 30.92 -10.83
N THR A 9 -28.49 31.57 -10.77
CA THR A 9 -29.28 31.77 -9.55
C THR A 9 -30.56 30.93 -9.48
N THR A 10 -30.98 30.29 -10.57
CA THR A 10 -32.23 29.51 -10.60
C THR A 10 -31.93 28.04 -10.37
N ARG A 11 -32.50 27.46 -9.31
CA ARG A 11 -32.46 26.03 -9.02
C ARG A 11 -33.91 25.55 -8.79
N PRO A 12 -34.41 24.54 -9.54
CA PRO A 12 -35.75 24.00 -9.34
C PRO A 12 -35.96 23.41 -7.94
N ALA A 13 -37.20 23.37 -7.47
CA ALA A 13 -37.55 22.69 -6.22
C ALA A 13 -37.17 21.20 -6.30
N GLY A 14 -36.46 20.69 -5.28
CA GLY A 14 -35.92 19.32 -5.27
C GLY A 14 -34.57 19.15 -5.97
N TRP A 15 -33.92 20.23 -6.38
CA TRP A 15 -32.55 20.18 -6.92
C TRP A 15 -31.54 19.94 -5.78
N TYR A 16 -30.98 18.73 -5.73
CA TYR A 16 -29.96 18.35 -4.73
C TYR A 16 -28.53 18.74 -5.12
N GLY A 17 -28.34 19.32 -6.31
CA GLY A 17 -27.03 19.60 -6.86
C GLY A 17 -26.32 18.34 -7.39
N GLY A 18 -25.48 18.54 -8.41
CA GLY A 18 -24.50 17.54 -8.80
C GLY A 18 -23.24 17.68 -7.95
N ASP A 19 -22.36 16.68 -8.03
CA ASP A 19 -21.04 16.76 -7.41
C ASP A 19 -20.34 18.07 -7.82
N PRO A 20 -19.94 18.94 -6.87
CA PRO A 20 -19.21 20.17 -7.14
C PRO A 20 -17.95 19.95 -8.00
N LEU A 21 -17.35 18.76 -7.94
CA LEU A 21 -16.19 18.37 -8.73
C LEU A 21 -16.43 18.48 -10.24
N PHE A 22 -17.67 18.36 -10.71
CA PHE A 22 -18.01 18.53 -12.13
C PHE A 22 -17.78 19.96 -12.67
N LYS A 23 -17.52 20.94 -11.79
CA LYS A 23 -17.10 22.30 -12.18
C LYS A 23 -15.62 22.36 -12.57
N CYS A 24 -14.81 21.39 -12.13
CA CYS A 24 -13.36 21.41 -12.30
C CYS A 24 -12.92 20.82 -13.64
N ASN A 25 -11.64 20.96 -13.99
CA ASN A 25 -11.11 20.36 -15.21
C ASN A 25 -11.15 18.81 -15.13
N ARG A 26 -11.09 18.14 -16.29
CA ARG A 26 -11.22 16.68 -16.36
C ARG A 26 -10.10 15.93 -15.63
N ALA A 27 -8.89 16.48 -15.59
CA ALA A 27 -7.77 15.86 -14.89
C ALA A 27 -8.01 15.83 -13.37
N THR A 28 -8.43 16.97 -12.79
CA THR A 28 -8.80 17.08 -11.38
C THR A 28 -9.96 16.14 -11.03
N GLN A 29 -10.98 16.08 -11.90
CA GLN A 29 -12.12 15.16 -11.70
C GLN A 29 -11.67 13.70 -11.62
N VAL A 30 -10.86 13.25 -12.60
CA VAL A 30 -10.39 11.86 -12.65
C VAL A 30 -9.49 11.52 -11.47
N LEU A 31 -8.56 12.41 -11.12
CA LEU A 31 -7.66 12.21 -9.98
C LEU A 31 -8.44 12.04 -8.69
N VAL A 32 -9.34 12.97 -8.38
CA VAL A 32 -10.13 12.93 -7.14
C VAL A 32 -11.03 11.69 -7.09
N GLN A 33 -11.68 11.31 -8.20
CA GLN A 33 -12.50 10.10 -8.24
C GLN A 33 -11.68 8.82 -7.99
N LEU A 34 -10.45 8.76 -8.51
CA LEU A 34 -9.56 7.63 -8.28
C LEU A 34 -9.14 7.57 -6.80
N LEU A 35 -8.75 8.71 -6.21
CA LEU A 35 -8.36 8.78 -4.81
C LEU A 35 -9.52 8.46 -3.85
N GLN A 36 -10.73 8.94 -4.15
CA GLN A 36 -11.94 8.63 -3.39
C GLN A 36 -12.33 7.15 -3.49
N ARG A 37 -12.16 6.52 -4.66
CA ARG A 37 -12.38 5.07 -4.82
C ARG A 37 -11.43 4.24 -3.98
N GLY A 38 -10.20 4.73 -3.77
CA GLY A 38 -9.25 4.15 -2.82
C GLY A 38 -9.66 4.29 -1.35
N GLY A 39 -10.68 5.10 -1.04
CA GLY A 39 -11.23 5.25 0.32
C GLY A 39 -10.39 6.09 1.28
N LEU A 40 -9.26 6.63 0.83
CA LEU A 40 -8.28 7.33 1.68
C LEU A 40 -8.33 8.86 1.53
N PHE A 41 -9.08 9.36 0.55
CA PHE A 41 -9.16 10.78 0.25
C PHE A 41 -10.61 11.25 0.21
N THR A 42 -10.89 12.32 0.93
CA THR A 42 -12.16 13.04 0.88
C THR A 42 -11.91 14.50 0.55
N VAL A 43 -12.77 15.08 -0.27
CA VAL A 43 -12.68 16.50 -0.61
C VAL A 43 -13.19 17.34 0.56
N ASP A 44 -12.28 18.03 1.25
CA ASP A 44 -12.59 18.99 2.31
C ASP A 44 -12.41 20.44 1.83
N ALA A 45 -13.08 20.78 0.73
CA ALA A 45 -13.07 22.12 0.16
C ALA A 45 -14.50 22.64 0.04
N ASN A 46 -14.72 23.92 0.38
CA ASN A 46 -16.04 24.54 0.29
C ASN A 46 -16.51 24.64 -1.18
N PRO A 47 -17.59 23.96 -1.57
CA PRO A 47 -18.12 23.96 -2.95
C PRO A 47 -18.53 25.31 -3.52
N ASN A 48 -18.73 26.30 -2.64
CA ASN A 48 -19.16 27.65 -2.98
C ASN A 48 -18.00 28.64 -3.07
N ASP A 49 -16.78 28.24 -2.73
CA ASP A 49 -15.59 29.07 -2.87
C ASP A 49 -15.26 29.26 -4.38
N PRO A 50 -15.05 30.50 -4.87
CA PRO A 50 -14.56 30.74 -6.23
C PRO A 50 -13.27 29.99 -6.58
N LYS A 51 -12.44 29.66 -5.57
CA LYS A 51 -11.20 28.89 -5.71
C LYS A 51 -11.39 27.39 -5.46
N PHE A 52 -12.61 26.88 -5.39
CA PHE A 52 -12.90 25.47 -5.10
C PHE A 52 -12.02 24.51 -5.92
N CYS A 53 -11.99 24.63 -7.24
CA CYS A 53 -11.22 23.70 -8.07
C CYS A 53 -9.70 23.78 -7.86
N TYR A 54 -9.19 24.98 -7.60
CA TYR A 54 -7.78 25.18 -7.28
C TYR A 54 -7.42 24.55 -5.93
N ASN A 55 -8.27 24.75 -4.92
CA ASN A 55 -8.06 24.18 -3.59
C ASN A 55 -8.15 22.65 -3.61
N VAL A 56 -9.10 22.08 -4.38
CA VAL A 56 -9.24 20.63 -4.58
C VAL A 56 -8.01 20.05 -5.27
N GLU A 57 -7.49 20.72 -6.29
CA GLU A 57 -6.29 20.29 -7.02
C GLU A 57 -5.06 20.26 -6.10
N ILE A 58 -4.83 21.33 -5.33
CA ILE A 58 -3.73 21.37 -4.35
C ILE A 58 -3.89 20.27 -3.31
N ALA A 59 -5.10 20.09 -2.76
CA ALA A 59 -5.36 19.09 -1.74
C ALA A 59 -5.09 17.67 -2.27
N ALA A 60 -5.58 17.36 -3.47
CA ALA A 60 -5.36 16.06 -4.12
C ALA A 60 -3.87 15.82 -4.42
N THR A 61 -3.16 16.80 -4.98
CA THR A 61 -1.73 16.67 -5.27
C THR A 61 -0.90 16.50 -4.00
N LYS A 62 -1.16 17.33 -2.98
CA LYS A 62 -0.46 17.22 -1.69
C LYS A 62 -0.72 15.85 -1.04
N PHE A 63 -1.96 15.37 -1.09
CA PHE A 63 -2.29 14.04 -0.58
C PHE A 63 -1.51 12.94 -1.32
N VAL A 64 -1.39 13.05 -2.65
CA VAL A 64 -0.56 12.11 -3.42
C VAL A 64 0.91 12.20 -2.98
N GLU A 65 1.46 13.40 -2.86
CA GLU A 65 2.86 13.57 -2.47
C GLU A 65 3.15 13.04 -1.06
N THR A 66 2.27 13.29 -0.09
CA THR A 66 2.53 12.92 1.32
C THR A 66 2.05 11.52 1.67
N GLU A 67 0.90 11.10 1.16
CA GLU A 67 0.26 9.84 1.57
C GLU A 67 0.42 8.70 0.57
N VAL A 68 0.60 9.00 -0.73
CA VAL A 68 0.84 7.96 -1.74
C VAL A 68 2.35 7.74 -1.95
N LEU A 69 3.12 8.82 -2.05
CA LEU A 69 4.55 8.74 -2.40
C LEU A 69 5.47 8.68 -1.18
N ALA A 70 5.21 9.48 -0.14
CA ALA A 70 6.08 9.50 1.05
C ALA A 70 5.72 8.40 2.06
N ASN A 71 4.48 7.95 2.06
CA ASN A 71 4.03 6.79 2.81
C ASN A 71 3.77 5.67 1.79
N GLU A 72 4.71 4.73 1.62
CA GLU A 72 4.43 3.44 0.93
C GLU A 72 3.43 2.62 1.77
N ARG A 73 2.23 3.15 2.01
CA ARG A 73 1.14 2.41 2.62
C ARG A 73 0.58 1.49 1.54
N ASP A 74 0.94 0.22 1.68
CA ASP A 74 0.25 -0.93 1.10
C ASP A 74 -1.27 -0.69 1.16
N GLY A 75 -1.92 -0.43 0.01
CA GLY A 75 -3.39 -0.37 -0.03
C GLY A 75 -4.06 0.63 -0.99
N ILE A 76 -3.33 1.51 -1.68
CA ILE A 76 -3.96 2.42 -2.67
C ILE A 76 -4.32 1.69 -3.96
N PHE A 77 -3.58 0.62 -4.26
CA PHE A 77 -3.90 -0.33 -5.32
C PHE A 77 -4.26 -1.66 -4.66
N SER A 78 -5.40 -2.21 -5.04
CA SER A 78 -5.90 -3.52 -4.60
C SER A 78 -4.80 -4.61 -4.72
N PRO A 79 -4.80 -5.66 -3.86
CA PRO A 79 -3.76 -6.70 -3.84
C PRO A 79 -3.53 -7.44 -5.17
N GLU A 80 -4.45 -7.33 -6.12
CA GLU A 80 -4.36 -8.01 -7.43
C GLU A 80 -3.28 -7.45 -8.37
N LEU A 81 -2.70 -6.28 -8.08
CA LEU A 81 -1.52 -5.77 -8.79
C LEU A 81 -0.22 -5.79 -7.95
N ALA A 82 -0.25 -6.33 -6.73
CA ALA A 82 0.91 -6.40 -5.83
C ALA A 82 1.87 -7.57 -6.12
N LEU A 83 1.88 -8.09 -7.36
CA LEU A 83 2.89 -9.05 -7.84
C LEU A 83 4.15 -8.38 -8.40
N VAL A 84 4.37 -7.10 -8.08
CA VAL A 84 5.59 -6.37 -8.47
C VAL A 84 6.30 -5.78 -7.25
N SER A 85 6.36 -6.52 -6.14
CA SER A 85 7.57 -6.40 -5.33
C SER A 85 8.68 -7.10 -6.11
N GLU A 86 9.63 -6.34 -6.66
CA GLU A 86 10.86 -6.86 -7.30
C GLU A 86 11.74 -7.68 -6.33
N ASN A 87 11.30 -7.80 -5.07
CA ASN A 87 12.05 -8.51 -4.07
C ASN A 87 12.00 -10.01 -4.30
N LYS A 88 13.19 -10.61 -4.31
CA LYS A 88 13.35 -12.04 -4.47
C LYS A 88 14.45 -12.56 -3.57
N ILE A 89 14.41 -13.86 -3.33
CA ILE A 89 15.51 -14.59 -2.70
C ILE A 89 16.71 -14.60 -3.66
N THR A 90 17.90 -14.27 -3.15
CA THR A 90 19.13 -14.18 -3.94
C THR A 90 20.13 -15.29 -3.64
N THR A 91 19.98 -15.98 -2.51
CA THR A 91 20.88 -17.04 -2.05
C THR A 91 20.24 -18.42 -2.11
N ASP A 92 21.07 -19.46 -2.21
CA ASP A 92 20.62 -20.86 -2.24
C ASP A 92 20.34 -21.42 -0.82
N PHE A 93 20.52 -20.61 0.22
CA PHE A 93 20.46 -21.03 1.63
C PHE A 93 19.59 -20.07 2.48
N ALA A 94 18.62 -19.40 1.88
CA ALA A 94 17.70 -18.52 2.58
C ALA A 94 16.79 -19.32 3.55
N VAL A 95 17.20 -19.45 4.81
CA VAL A 95 16.46 -20.22 5.81
C VAL A 95 15.17 -19.50 6.20
N ALA A 96 14.04 -20.22 6.15
CA ALA A 96 12.72 -19.74 6.54
C ALA A 96 12.36 -20.17 7.97
N TRP A 97 11.69 -19.27 8.70
CA TRP A 97 11.29 -19.46 10.08
C TRP A 97 9.83 -19.04 10.32
N LEU A 98 9.14 -19.67 11.27
CA LEU A 98 7.77 -19.30 11.67
C LEU A 98 7.74 -18.21 12.75
N ASP A 99 8.89 -17.84 13.31
CA ASP A 99 9.00 -16.78 14.31
C ASP A 99 10.20 -15.86 14.03
N SER A 100 10.09 -14.61 14.48
CA SER A 100 11.12 -13.59 14.28
C SER A 100 12.39 -13.82 15.11
N ALA A 101 12.36 -14.76 16.07
CA ALA A 101 13.49 -15.13 16.90
C ALA A 101 14.23 -16.36 16.37
N ALA A 102 13.86 -16.86 15.17
CA ALA A 102 14.49 -17.99 14.51
C ALA A 102 14.54 -19.26 15.40
N ARG A 103 13.41 -19.60 16.02
CA ARG A 103 13.29 -20.80 16.88
C ARG A 103 12.66 -21.97 16.14
N ILE A 104 11.72 -21.69 15.25
CA ILE A 104 10.94 -22.69 14.52
C ILE A 104 11.32 -22.61 13.04
N ARG A 105 12.29 -23.44 12.63
CA ARG A 105 12.71 -23.53 11.22
C ARG A 105 11.64 -24.26 10.40
N ILE A 106 11.39 -23.79 9.17
CA ILE A 106 10.36 -24.39 8.29
C ILE A 106 10.85 -24.67 6.87
N GLY A 107 12.16 -24.56 6.62
CA GLY A 107 12.78 -24.96 5.36
C GLY A 107 13.79 -23.95 4.81
N ILE A 108 14.13 -24.09 3.54
CA ILE A 108 14.97 -23.16 2.78
C ILE A 108 14.13 -22.64 1.61
N VAL A 109 13.96 -21.32 1.54
CA VAL A 109 13.27 -20.70 0.41
C VAL A 109 14.15 -20.81 -0.83
N PRO A 110 13.65 -21.34 -1.96
CA PRO A 110 14.43 -21.46 -3.18
C PRO A 110 14.92 -20.11 -3.69
N LYS A 111 16.10 -20.11 -4.30
CA LYS A 111 16.64 -18.93 -4.99
C LYS A 111 15.70 -18.46 -6.09
N ASP A 112 15.70 -17.16 -6.34
CA ASP A 112 14.84 -16.44 -7.29
C ASP A 112 13.35 -16.50 -6.97
N THR A 113 12.95 -17.06 -5.81
CA THR A 113 11.56 -17.01 -5.35
C THR A 113 11.14 -15.56 -5.11
N PRO A 114 10.08 -15.06 -5.77
CA PRO A 114 9.55 -13.73 -5.53
C PRO A 114 8.90 -13.63 -4.15
N VAL A 115 9.13 -12.52 -3.47
CA VAL A 115 8.63 -12.27 -2.11
C VAL A 115 8.13 -10.83 -1.95
N ARG A 116 6.97 -10.69 -1.32
CA ARG A 116 6.45 -9.44 -0.79
C ARG A 116 6.97 -9.24 0.63
N VAL A 117 7.56 -8.08 0.90
CA VAL A 117 8.11 -7.77 2.23
C VAL A 117 7.06 -7.07 3.06
N ILE A 118 6.71 -7.63 4.22
CA ILE A 118 5.62 -7.15 5.07
C ILE A 118 6.15 -6.25 6.20
N GLY A 119 7.27 -6.62 6.80
CA GLY A 119 7.82 -5.90 7.95
C GLY A 119 9.12 -6.50 8.45
N ARG A 120 9.72 -5.88 9.47
CA ARG A 120 10.94 -6.37 10.13
C ARG A 120 10.79 -6.58 11.62
N SER A 121 11.67 -7.41 12.16
CA SER A 121 11.95 -7.45 13.60
C SER A 121 12.68 -6.17 14.04
N TYR A 122 12.31 -5.67 15.22
CA TYR A 122 12.96 -4.51 15.87
C TYR A 122 13.91 -4.91 17.00
N ALA A 123 14.15 -6.21 17.22
CA ALA A 123 15.17 -6.64 18.14
C ALA A 123 16.55 -6.12 17.69
N ALA A 124 17.36 -5.60 18.64
CA ALA A 124 18.55 -4.77 18.37
C ALA A 124 19.62 -5.39 17.47
N PHE A 125 19.59 -6.71 17.24
CA PHE A 125 20.54 -7.46 16.42
C PHE A 125 19.87 -8.37 15.39
N SER A 126 18.57 -8.22 15.16
CA SER A 126 17.82 -9.08 14.26
C SER A 126 17.78 -8.50 12.85
N ASN A 127 18.25 -9.28 11.89
CA ASN A 127 18.11 -9.02 10.45
C ASN A 127 16.84 -9.68 9.86
N MET A 128 15.93 -10.15 10.72
CA MET A 128 14.76 -10.90 10.30
C MET A 128 13.68 -9.97 9.75
N MET A 129 13.13 -10.36 8.60
CA MET A 129 11.96 -9.74 7.99
C MET A 129 10.89 -10.78 7.73
N LEU A 130 9.63 -10.37 7.86
CA LEU A 130 8.48 -11.16 7.46
C LEU A 130 8.24 -10.96 5.97
N VAL A 131 8.18 -12.06 5.24
CA VAL A 131 7.87 -12.06 3.81
C VAL A 131 6.70 -12.98 3.51
N GLU A 132 6.03 -12.70 2.41
CA GLU A 132 4.98 -13.53 1.85
C GLU A 132 5.30 -13.85 0.39
N GLY A 133 5.07 -15.09 0.01
CA GLY A 133 5.15 -15.53 -1.37
C GLY A 133 4.06 -16.54 -1.67
N GLN A 134 4.19 -17.25 -2.79
CA GLN A 134 3.21 -18.24 -3.19
C GLN A 134 3.16 -19.39 -2.16
N ASP A 135 2.03 -19.50 -1.46
CA ASP A 135 1.73 -20.53 -0.46
C ASP A 135 2.59 -20.48 0.82
N PHE A 136 3.15 -19.31 1.17
CA PHE A 136 3.87 -19.13 2.44
C PHE A 136 3.87 -17.69 2.94
N GLN A 137 3.96 -17.54 4.26
CA GLN A 137 4.29 -16.31 4.96
C GLN A 137 5.28 -16.66 6.08
N VAL A 138 6.55 -16.26 5.95
CA VAL A 138 7.65 -16.73 6.81
C VAL A 138 8.64 -15.62 7.10
N TYR A 139 9.45 -15.79 8.14
CA TYR A 139 10.58 -14.92 8.40
C TYR A 139 11.83 -15.41 7.66
N VAL A 140 12.54 -14.47 7.03
CA VAL A 140 13.86 -14.68 6.41
C VAL A 140 14.80 -13.54 6.77
N GLU A 141 16.10 -13.76 6.67
CA GLU A 141 17.08 -12.69 6.83
C GLU A 141 17.11 -11.79 5.58
N TYR A 142 17.06 -10.46 5.73
CA TYR A 142 16.99 -9.54 4.59
C TYR A 142 18.21 -9.64 3.65
N THR A 143 19.37 -10.02 4.19
CA THR A 143 20.63 -10.20 3.46
C THR A 143 20.58 -11.34 2.43
N ASN A 144 19.60 -12.24 2.54
CA ASN A 144 19.34 -13.31 1.58
C ASN A 144 18.41 -12.89 0.44
N THR A 145 18.10 -11.59 0.33
CA THR A 145 17.15 -11.05 -0.64
C THR A 145 17.73 -9.85 -1.37
N THR A 146 16.98 -9.29 -2.31
CA THR A 146 17.32 -8.02 -2.98
C THR A 146 17.03 -6.79 -2.13
N VAL A 147 16.42 -6.93 -0.94
CA VAL A 147 16.11 -5.82 -0.03
C VAL A 147 17.41 -5.18 0.47
N THR A 148 17.55 -3.87 0.26
CA THR A 148 18.70 -3.11 0.75
C THR A 148 18.61 -2.84 2.26
N ALA A 149 19.73 -2.48 2.90
CA ALA A 149 19.73 -2.15 4.33
C ALA A 149 18.85 -0.93 4.66
N ASP A 150 18.76 0.06 3.77
CA ASP A 150 17.90 1.22 3.96
C ASP A 150 16.42 0.86 3.84
N GLN A 151 16.05 0.06 2.83
CA GLN A 151 14.70 -0.48 2.70
C GLN A 151 14.32 -1.31 3.92
N PHE A 152 15.19 -2.24 4.34
CA PHE A 152 14.99 -3.02 5.56
C PHE A 152 14.75 -2.10 6.77
N ARG A 153 15.57 -1.05 6.96
CA ARG A 153 15.42 -0.13 8.08
C ARG A 153 14.11 0.66 8.06
N ALA A 154 13.57 0.93 6.88
CA ALA A 154 12.29 1.64 6.71
C ALA A 154 11.06 0.76 6.97
N LEU A 155 11.21 -0.58 6.99
CA LEU A 155 10.10 -1.50 7.20
C LEU A 155 9.42 -1.31 8.57
N PRO A 156 8.08 -1.48 8.65
CA PRO A 156 7.35 -1.43 9.92
C PRO A 156 7.75 -2.58 10.85
N ASN A 157 7.46 -2.41 12.14
CA ASN A 157 7.71 -3.44 13.14
C ASN A 157 6.67 -4.57 13.03
N VAL A 158 7.12 -5.80 12.82
CA VAL A 158 6.24 -6.98 12.77
C VAL A 158 5.45 -7.22 14.06
N ALA A 159 5.98 -6.78 15.21
CA ALA A 159 5.30 -6.95 16.50
C ALA A 159 4.01 -6.12 16.61
N THR A 160 3.81 -5.12 15.74
CA THR A 160 2.58 -4.33 15.68
C THR A 160 1.59 -4.85 14.63
N LEU A 161 1.95 -5.91 13.90
CA LEU A 161 1.13 -6.50 12.85
C LEU A 161 0.44 -7.76 13.37
N ASN A 162 -0.83 -7.96 13.01
CA ASN A 162 -1.54 -9.20 13.31
C ASN A 162 -1.22 -10.24 12.23
N VAL A 163 -0.10 -10.95 12.41
CA VAL A 163 0.44 -11.91 11.44
C VAL A 163 0.42 -13.32 11.99
N ALA A 164 0.19 -14.30 11.12
CA ALA A 164 0.21 -15.72 11.44
C ALA A 164 1.08 -16.45 10.41
N PRO A 165 2.41 -16.49 10.62
CA PRO A 165 3.34 -17.14 9.70
C PRO A 165 2.96 -18.61 9.49
N VAL A 166 2.94 -19.03 8.23
CA VAL A 166 2.56 -20.37 7.78
C VAL A 166 3.36 -20.74 6.53
N CYS A 167 3.53 -22.04 6.28
CA CYS A 167 4.28 -22.52 5.13
C CYS A 167 3.58 -23.76 4.55
N PHE A 168 3.03 -23.63 3.35
CA PHE A 168 2.38 -24.71 2.59
C PHE A 168 3.03 -24.96 1.23
N ALA A 169 4.06 -24.19 0.88
CA ALA A 169 4.85 -24.38 -0.32
C ALA A 169 5.59 -25.74 -0.33
N ALA A 170 5.94 -26.22 -1.52
CA ALA A 170 6.52 -27.55 -1.70
C ALA A 170 7.91 -27.73 -1.02
N TRP A 171 8.61 -26.64 -0.72
CA TRP A 171 9.91 -26.65 -0.03
C TRP A 171 9.78 -26.61 1.50
N CYS A 172 8.56 -26.40 2.02
CA CYS A 172 8.33 -26.33 3.45
C CYS A 172 8.55 -27.69 4.11
N GLU A 173 9.27 -27.69 5.22
CA GLU A 173 9.48 -28.88 6.05
C GLU A 173 8.33 -29.01 7.06
N THR A 174 8.08 -30.22 7.54
CA THR A 174 7.18 -30.41 8.69
C THR A 174 7.87 -29.88 9.93
N ALA A 175 7.21 -28.97 10.67
CA ALA A 175 7.69 -28.55 11.98
C ALA A 175 7.64 -29.76 12.92
N ASP A 176 8.82 -30.27 13.31
CA ASP A 176 8.98 -31.31 14.33
C ASP A 176 8.71 -30.78 15.75
#